data_AF-A0A954V246-F1
#
_entry.id   AF-A0A954V246-F1
#
_cell.length_a   1.000
_cell.length_b   1.000
_cell.length_c   1.000
_cell.angle_alpha   90.00
_cell.angle_beta   90.00
_cell.angle_gamma   90.00
#
_symmetry.space_group_name_H-M   'P 1'
#
loop_
_entity.id
_entity.type
_entity.pdbx_description
1 polymer ?
#
loop_
_entity_poly.entity_id
_entity_poly.type
_entity_poly.pdbx_seq_one_letter_code
_entity_poly.pdbx_strand_id
1 'polypeptide(L)'
;QEIGRAGRDGLPSQCVLLYDQRDLATQMEFMRWSNPDAEFYERVYDFLAHELEQVNAFGIDWLRERLHHRNKHDRRLESALAMLDRYGVIEGSLSPLEIEVVSELPASLRDQQRLDDKLRRDQQKLYSLVQYVKHEGDRKAFIHEYFGLPYPTP
;
A
#
# COMPACT_ATOMS: atom_id res chain seq x y z
N GLN A 1 -14.20 8.63 -1.37
CA GLN A 1 -15.22 7.74 -0.80
C GLN A 1 -15.91 8.38 0.40
N GLU A 2 -15.17 8.86 1.41
CA GLU A 2 -15.76 9.48 2.61
C GLU A 2 -16.61 10.74 2.36
N ILE A 3 -16.18 11.63 1.45
CA ILE A 3 -16.94 12.84 1.06
C ILE A 3 -18.36 12.49 0.54
N GLY A 4 -18.52 11.35 -0.15
CA GLY A 4 -19.80 10.90 -0.72
C GLY A 4 -20.70 10.12 0.24
N ARG A 5 -20.34 10.04 1.53
CA ARG A 5 -21.20 9.43 2.56
C ARG A 5 -22.20 10.44 3.13
N ALA A 6 -21.86 11.72 3.14
CA ALA A 6 -22.72 12.79 3.64
C ALA A 6 -23.77 13.22 2.58
N GLY A 7 -24.92 13.74 3.02
CA GLY A 7 -25.94 14.34 2.13
C GLY A 7 -26.73 13.36 1.26
N ARG A 8 -26.75 12.06 1.61
CA ARG A 8 -27.52 11.03 0.88
C ARG A 8 -29.04 11.18 1.03
N ASP A 9 -29.45 11.87 2.08
CA ASP A 9 -30.83 12.25 2.39
C ASP A 9 -31.27 13.53 1.66
N GLY A 10 -30.39 14.14 0.86
CA GLY A 10 -30.65 15.39 0.16
C GLY A 10 -30.60 16.64 1.06
N LEU A 11 -30.29 16.48 2.36
CA LEU A 11 -30.14 17.60 3.27
C LEU A 11 -28.72 18.21 3.15
N PRO A 12 -28.57 19.52 3.45
CA PRO A 12 -27.26 20.13 3.53
C PRO A 12 -26.35 19.38 4.49
N SER A 13 -25.12 19.13 4.07
CA SER A 13 -24.12 18.45 4.90
C SER A 13 -22.78 19.15 4.77
N GLN A 14 -21.97 19.07 5.82
CA GLN A 14 -20.64 19.66 5.85
C GLN A 14 -19.60 18.54 5.89
N CYS A 15 -18.69 18.56 4.92
CA CYS A 15 -17.51 17.72 4.92
C CYS A 15 -16.29 18.57 5.23
N VAL A 16 -15.58 18.27 6.33
CA VAL A 16 -14.35 18.98 6.73
C VAL A 16 -13.16 18.09 6.42
N LEU A 17 -12.24 18.58 5.60
CA LEU A 17 -10.97 17.90 5.31
C LEU A 17 -9.89 18.49 6.21
N LEU A 18 -9.30 17.67 7.07
CA LEU A 18 -8.13 18.03 7.86
C LEU A 18 -6.87 17.63 7.08
N TYR A 19 -5.96 18.58 6.90
CA TYR A 19 -4.72 18.38 6.17
C TYR A 19 -3.58 19.17 6.80
N ASP A 20 -2.43 18.52 6.95
CA ASP A 20 -1.15 19.16 7.23
C ASP A 20 -0.13 18.76 6.15
N GLN A 21 0.57 19.76 5.60
CA GLN A 21 1.60 19.53 4.58
C GLN A 21 2.75 18.66 5.12
N ARG A 22 3.00 18.68 6.43
CA ARG A 22 4.02 17.87 7.11
C ARG A 22 3.71 16.37 7.07
N ASP A 23 2.43 16.00 6.98
CA ASP A 23 2.01 14.60 6.91
C ASP A 23 2.35 13.95 5.55
N LEU A 24 2.69 14.76 4.53
CA LEU A 24 3.04 14.23 3.21
C LEU A 24 4.26 13.31 3.27
N ALA A 25 5.25 13.61 4.11
CA ALA A 25 6.42 12.77 4.28
C ALA A 25 6.02 11.37 4.79
N THR A 26 5.17 11.32 5.81
CA THR A 26 4.61 10.07 6.35
C THR A 26 3.83 9.28 5.28
N GLN A 27 3.01 9.96 4.48
CA GLN A 27 2.29 9.31 3.38
C GLN A 27 3.22 8.74 2.31
N MET A 28 4.32 9.44 2.00
CA MET A 28 5.35 8.92 1.08
C MET A 28 6.06 7.70 1.67
N GLU A 29 6.30 7.65 2.99
CA GLU A 29 6.85 6.47 3.65
C GLU A 29 5.89 5.29 3.60
N PHE A 30 4.62 5.49 3.94
CA PHE A 30 3.60 4.44 3.85
C PHE A 30 3.47 3.89 2.43
N MET A 31 3.56 4.77 1.43
CA MET A 31 3.55 4.38 0.03
C MET A 31 4.76 3.51 -0.32
N ARG A 32 5.96 3.87 0.13
CA ARG A 32 7.16 3.04 -0.05
C ARG A 32 6.99 1.67 0.62
N TRP A 33 6.46 1.62 1.83
CA TRP A 33 6.21 0.35 2.54
C TRP A 33 5.17 -0.52 1.85
N SER A 34 4.19 0.08 1.17
CA SER A 34 3.11 -0.61 0.44
C SER A 34 3.48 -0.96 -1.01
N ASN A 35 4.70 -0.63 -1.44
CA ASN A 35 5.22 -0.90 -2.78
C ASN A 35 6.65 -1.48 -2.71
N PRO A 36 6.83 -2.72 -2.20
CA PRO A 36 8.10 -3.41 -2.35
C PRO A 36 8.44 -3.63 -3.82
N ASP A 37 9.74 -3.61 -4.15
CA ASP A 37 10.27 -3.93 -5.47
C ASP A 37 10.45 -5.45 -5.65
N ALA A 38 10.76 -5.87 -6.88
CA ALA A 38 10.91 -7.29 -7.22
C ALA A 38 12.04 -7.95 -6.41
N GLU A 39 13.18 -7.25 -6.27
CA GLU A 39 14.32 -7.74 -5.48
C GLU A 39 13.92 -8.00 -4.03
N PHE A 40 13.11 -7.11 -3.43
CA PHE A 40 12.63 -7.32 -2.07
C PHE A 40 11.71 -8.54 -1.94
N TYR A 41 10.80 -8.74 -2.89
CA TYR A 41 9.95 -9.94 -2.93
C TYR A 41 10.77 -11.22 -3.06
N GLU A 42 11.75 -11.24 -3.96
CA GLU A 42 12.65 -12.38 -4.17
C GLU A 42 13.43 -12.69 -2.89
N ARG A 43 14.03 -11.68 -2.27
CA ARG A 43 14.76 -11.87 -1.00
C ARG A 43 13.88 -12.40 0.12
N VAL A 44 12.66 -11.90 0.28
CA VAL A 44 11.71 -12.43 1.27
C VAL A 44 11.41 -13.89 0.97
N TYR A 45 11.07 -14.22 -0.28
CA TYR A 45 10.78 -15.59 -0.70
C TYR A 45 11.97 -16.53 -0.46
N ASP A 46 13.20 -16.10 -0.76
CA ASP A 46 14.40 -16.89 -0.54
C ASP A 46 14.61 -17.23 0.95
N PHE A 47 14.38 -16.28 1.86
CA PHE A 47 14.43 -16.57 3.29
C PHE A 47 13.35 -17.56 3.72
N LEU A 48 12.12 -17.41 3.19
CA LEU A 48 11.03 -18.33 3.50
C LEU A 48 11.30 -19.73 2.94
N ALA A 49 11.92 -19.86 1.77
CA ALA A 49 12.19 -21.15 1.13
C ALA A 49 13.35 -21.92 1.79
N HIS A 50 14.33 -21.22 2.37
CA HIS A 50 15.56 -21.84 2.89
C HIS A 50 15.71 -21.80 4.42
N GLU A 51 15.04 -20.88 5.11
CA GLU A 51 15.14 -20.69 6.56
C GLU A 51 13.76 -20.72 7.24
N LEU A 52 12.78 -21.46 6.70
CA LEU A 52 11.38 -21.48 7.17
C LEU A 52 11.25 -21.85 8.65
N GLU A 53 12.01 -22.86 9.10
CA GLU A 53 12.00 -23.33 10.49
C GLU A 53 12.40 -22.19 11.44
N GLN A 54 13.44 -21.44 11.10
CA GLN A 54 13.89 -20.29 11.87
C GLN A 54 12.88 -19.14 11.82
N VAL A 55 12.27 -18.89 10.65
CA VAL A 55 11.22 -17.87 10.49
C VAL A 55 10.03 -18.17 11.40
N ASN A 56 9.54 -19.41 11.42
CA ASN A 56 8.42 -19.79 12.28
C ASN A 56 8.81 -19.80 13.77
N ALA A 57 10.04 -20.21 14.10
CA ALA A 57 10.50 -20.26 15.50
C ALA A 57 10.75 -18.88 16.12
N PHE A 58 11.35 -17.94 15.37
CA PHE A 58 11.73 -16.62 15.88
C PHE A 58 10.79 -15.48 15.44
N GLY A 59 9.91 -15.76 14.48
CA GLY A 59 8.86 -14.84 14.04
C GLY A 59 9.33 -13.71 13.12
N ILE A 60 8.41 -12.78 12.88
CA ILE A 60 8.57 -11.71 11.89
C ILE A 60 9.72 -10.74 12.20
N ASP A 61 10.00 -10.50 13.48
CA ASP A 61 11.06 -9.57 13.88
C ASP A 61 12.45 -10.10 13.50
N TRP A 62 12.67 -11.42 13.65
CA TRP A 62 13.90 -12.08 13.21
C TRP A 62 14.08 -11.98 11.69
N LEU A 63 13.00 -12.23 10.93
CA LEU A 63 13.02 -12.09 9.48
C LEU A 63 13.30 -10.63 9.06
N ARG A 64 12.72 -9.65 9.77
CA ARG A 64 12.98 -8.22 9.53
C ARG A 64 14.44 -7.87 9.76
N GLU A 65 15.07 -8.37 10.82
CA GLU A 65 16.50 -8.14 11.12
C GLU A 65 17.42 -8.74 10.05
N ARG A 66 17.08 -9.92 9.50
CA ARG A 66 17.82 -10.56 8.40
C ARG A 66 17.69 -9.80 7.08
N LEU A 67 16.52 -9.22 6.80
CA LEU A 67 16.26 -8.45 5.58
C LEU A 67 16.85 -7.03 5.65
N HIS A 68 16.92 -6.43 6.84
CA HIS A 68 17.33 -5.04 7.02
C HIS A 68 18.30 -4.86 8.19
N HIS A 69 19.58 -4.68 7.89
CA HIS A 69 20.58 -4.40 8.92
C HIS A 69 20.51 -2.97 9.51
N ARG A 70 19.76 -2.04 8.90
CA ARG A 70 19.86 -0.59 9.23
C ARG A 70 18.56 0.18 9.47
N ASN A 71 17.38 -0.36 9.16
CA ASN A 71 16.12 0.39 9.33
C ASN A 71 15.00 -0.44 9.97
N LYS A 72 14.83 -0.29 11.29
CA LYS A 72 13.81 -1.01 12.09
C LYS A 72 12.37 -0.57 11.80
N HIS A 73 12.18 0.58 11.16
CA HIS A 73 10.85 1.12 10.84
C HIS A 73 10.38 0.76 9.43
N ASP A 74 11.15 -0.01 8.67
CA ASP A 74 10.74 -0.49 7.35
C ASP A 74 9.61 -1.53 7.49
N ARG A 75 8.43 -1.20 6.95
CA ARG A 75 7.25 -2.08 6.98
C ARG A 75 6.95 -2.75 5.65
N ARG A 76 7.93 -2.81 4.74
CA ARG A 76 7.80 -3.54 3.47
C ARG A 76 7.59 -5.04 3.68
N LEU A 77 8.15 -5.62 4.75
CA LEU A 77 8.01 -7.04 5.04
C LEU A 77 6.54 -7.44 5.24
N GLU A 78 5.78 -6.68 6.04
CA GLU A 78 4.36 -6.95 6.25
C GLU A 78 3.56 -6.89 4.94
N SER A 79 3.82 -5.87 4.10
CA SER A 79 3.20 -5.77 2.78
C SER A 79 3.60 -6.91 1.85
N ALA A 80 4.85 -7.37 1.94
CA ALA A 80 5.33 -8.48 1.14
C ALA A 80 4.64 -9.78 1.55
N LEU A 81 4.63 -10.12 2.84
CA LEU A 81 3.95 -11.31 3.37
C LEU A 81 2.46 -11.33 3.04
N ALA A 82 1.76 -10.19 3.20
CA ALA A 82 0.35 -10.10 2.84
C ALA A 82 0.10 -10.33 1.34
N MET A 83 1.04 -9.95 0.49
CA MET A 83 0.95 -10.22 -0.95
C MET A 83 1.30 -11.67 -1.29
N LEU A 84 2.27 -12.28 -0.61
CA LEU A 84 2.57 -13.71 -0.77
C LEU A 84 1.35 -14.56 -0.38
N ASP A 85 0.73 -14.28 0.76
CA ASP A 85 -0.51 -14.92 1.22
C ASP A 85 -1.65 -14.74 0.20
N ARG A 86 -1.88 -13.51 -0.26
CA ARG A 86 -2.90 -13.20 -1.27
C ARG A 86 -2.71 -13.95 -2.60
N TYR A 87 -1.47 -14.21 -3.01
CA TYR A 87 -1.16 -14.95 -4.23
C TYR A 87 -1.07 -16.46 -4.01
N GLY A 88 -1.29 -16.95 -2.78
CA GLY A 88 -1.19 -18.36 -2.44
C GLY A 88 0.23 -18.90 -2.48
N VAL A 89 1.23 -18.04 -2.24
CA VAL A 89 2.65 -18.44 -2.14
C VAL A 89 2.92 -19.06 -0.77
N ILE A 90 2.27 -18.51 0.25
CA ILE A 90 2.31 -19.01 1.62
C ILE A 90 0.90 -19.28 2.12
N GLU A 91 0.78 -20.20 3.07
CA GLU A 91 -0.43 -20.47 3.83
C GLU A 91 -0.13 -20.45 5.33
N GLY A 92 -1.16 -20.32 6.16
CA GLY A 92 -1.04 -20.34 7.62
C GLY A 92 -1.47 -19.02 8.27
N SER A 93 -0.73 -18.61 9.30
CA SER A 93 -1.00 -17.40 10.09
C SER A 93 0.17 -16.42 10.01
N LEU A 94 -0.13 -15.13 9.80
CA LEU A 94 0.86 -14.04 9.87
C LEU A 94 0.96 -13.43 11.28
N SER A 95 0.04 -13.75 12.20
CA SER A 95 0.05 -13.25 13.58
C SER A 95 -0.66 -14.22 14.54
N PRO A 96 0.09 -15.05 15.31
CA PRO A 96 1.55 -15.22 15.27
C PRO A 96 2.02 -15.82 13.93
N LEU A 97 3.30 -15.64 13.59
CA LEU A 97 3.87 -16.13 12.34
C LEU A 97 4.04 -17.66 12.41
N GLU A 98 3.24 -18.37 11.64
CA GLU A 98 3.27 -19.82 11.48
C GLU A 98 2.80 -20.11 10.05
N ILE A 99 3.77 -20.26 9.14
CA ILE A 99 3.51 -20.33 7.71
C ILE A 99 4.22 -21.51 7.04
N GLU A 100 3.65 -21.94 5.92
CA GLU A 100 4.22 -22.91 4.98
C GLU A 100 4.37 -22.25 3.61
N VAL A 101 5.44 -22.57 2.88
CA VAL A 101 5.60 -22.14 1.48
C VAL A 101 4.98 -23.18 0.57
N VAL A 102 3.89 -22.84 -0.11
CA VAL A 102 3.07 -23.80 -0.88
C VAL A 102 3.17 -23.61 -2.39
N SER A 103 3.67 -22.47 -2.87
CA SER A 103 3.90 -22.23 -4.29
C SER A 103 5.14 -21.40 -4.56
N GLU A 104 5.57 -21.36 -5.82
CA GLU A 104 6.63 -20.45 -6.27
C GLU A 104 6.17 -18.98 -6.25
N LEU A 105 7.14 -18.06 -6.19
CA LEU A 105 6.90 -16.63 -6.33
C LEU A 105 6.33 -16.30 -7.73
N PRO A 106 5.13 -15.72 -7.84
CA PRO A 106 4.49 -15.45 -9.12
C PRO A 106 5.28 -14.43 -9.94
N ALA A 107 5.28 -14.59 -11.27
CA ALA A 107 5.98 -13.69 -12.19
C ALA A 107 5.56 -12.21 -12.02
N SER A 108 4.31 -11.96 -11.61
CA SER A 108 3.81 -10.60 -11.36
C SER A 108 4.47 -9.88 -10.18
N LEU A 109 5.06 -10.61 -9.22
CA LEU A 109 5.83 -10.03 -8.12
C LEU A 109 7.33 -9.96 -8.43
N ARG A 110 7.79 -10.64 -9.50
CA ARG A 110 9.14 -10.53 -10.06
C ARG A 110 9.26 -9.45 -11.14
N ASP A 111 8.12 -9.00 -11.68
CA ASP A 111 8.06 -7.99 -12.72
C ASP A 111 8.22 -6.58 -12.15
N GLN A 112 9.46 -6.06 -12.19
CA GLN A 112 9.76 -4.71 -11.71
C GLN A 112 8.98 -3.63 -12.45
N GLN A 113 8.79 -3.77 -13.76
CA GLN A 113 8.09 -2.77 -14.57
C GLN A 113 6.64 -2.62 -14.12
N ARG A 114 5.97 -3.75 -13.85
CA ARG A 114 4.61 -3.77 -13.29
C ARG A 114 4.53 -3.14 -11.90
N LEU A 115 5.51 -3.42 -11.03
CA LEU A 115 5.57 -2.84 -9.69
C LEU A 115 5.80 -1.32 -9.75
N ASP A 116 6.64 -0.86 -10.67
CA ASP A 116 6.87 0.57 -10.93
C ASP A 116 5.63 1.26 -11.48
N ASP A 117 4.87 0.59 -12.36
CA ASP A 117 3.58 1.10 -12.86
C ASP A 117 2.54 1.21 -11.72
N LYS A 118 2.55 0.29 -10.74
CA LYS A 118 1.71 0.41 -9.53
C LYS A 118 2.17 1.60 -8.67
N LEU A 119 3.47 1.70 -8.40
CA LEU A 119 4.02 2.80 -7.59
C LEU A 119 3.71 4.16 -8.22
N ARG A 120 3.87 4.32 -9.54
CA ARG A 120 3.52 5.54 -10.27
C ARG A 120 2.04 5.89 -10.12
N ARG A 121 1.14 4.91 -10.23
CA ARG A 121 -0.30 5.14 -10.01
C ARG A 121 -0.60 5.57 -8.57
N ASP A 122 0.06 4.98 -7.58
CA ASP A 122 -0.13 5.36 -6.19
C ASP A 122 0.42 6.77 -5.89
N GLN A 123 1.56 7.13 -6.47
CA GLN A 123 2.12 8.50 -6.44
C GLN A 123 1.17 9.53 -7.07
N GLN A 124 0.59 9.21 -8.22
CA GLN A 124 -0.38 10.07 -8.90
C GLN A 124 -1.63 10.31 -8.04
N LYS A 125 -2.16 9.28 -7.36
CA LYS A 125 -3.29 9.45 -6.44
C LYS A 125 -2.96 10.40 -5.28
N LEU A 126 -1.78 10.25 -4.67
CA LEU A 126 -1.34 11.14 -3.60
C LEU A 126 -1.18 12.58 -4.11
N TYR A 127 -0.62 12.74 -5.31
CA TYR A 127 -0.51 14.05 -5.95
C TYR A 127 -1.89 14.69 -6.20
N SER A 128 -2.85 13.95 -6.76
CA SER A 128 -4.22 14.43 -6.95
C SER A 128 -4.90 14.82 -5.64
N LEU A 129 -4.64 14.11 -4.54
CA LEU A 129 -5.14 14.49 -3.21
C LEU A 129 -4.55 15.84 -2.76
N VAL A 130 -3.25 16.06 -2.95
CA VAL A 130 -2.61 17.34 -2.61
C VAL A 130 -3.15 18.48 -3.49
N GLN A 131 -3.38 18.22 -4.78
CA GLN A 131 -4.03 19.19 -5.67
C GLN A 131 -5.45 19.52 -5.20
N TYR A 132 -6.23 18.51 -4.81
CA TYR A 132 -7.59 18.69 -4.28
C TYR A 132 -7.59 19.57 -3.01
N VAL A 133 -6.67 19.33 -2.09
CA VAL A 133 -6.51 20.15 -0.87
C VAL A 133 -6.23 21.62 -1.22
N LYS A 134 -5.36 21.86 -2.20
CA LYS A 134 -4.96 23.21 -2.64
C LYS A 134 -5.96 23.84 -3.62
N HIS A 135 -7.04 23.14 -3.98
CA HIS A 135 -8.01 23.64 -4.93
C HIS A 135 -8.90 24.72 -4.28
N GLU A 136 -8.92 25.90 -4.90
CA GLU A 136 -9.72 27.06 -4.50
C GLU A 136 -11.04 27.19 -5.28
N GLY A 137 -11.19 26.44 -6.39
CA GLY A 137 -12.40 26.42 -7.21
C GLY A 137 -13.48 25.45 -6.70
N ASP A 138 -14.35 25.03 -7.61
CA ASP A 138 -15.39 24.05 -7.31
C ASP A 138 -14.79 22.65 -7.07
N ARG A 139 -14.60 22.34 -5.79
CA ARG A 139 -14.11 21.03 -5.34
C ARG A 139 -14.99 19.87 -5.76
N LYS A 140 -16.29 20.08 -5.96
CA LYS A 140 -17.20 19.04 -6.46
C LYS A 140 -16.91 18.77 -7.94
N ALA A 141 -16.69 19.81 -8.74
CA ALA A 141 -16.24 19.67 -10.13
C ALA A 141 -14.92 18.90 -10.21
N PHE A 142 -13.93 19.23 -9.37
CA PHE A 142 -12.65 18.53 -9.30
C PHE A 142 -12.83 17.02 -9.03
N ILE A 143 -13.68 16.66 -8.05
CA ILE A 143 -13.95 15.25 -7.73
C ILE A 143 -14.57 14.52 -8.92
N HIS A 144 -15.52 15.16 -9.62
CA HIS A 144 -16.13 14.57 -10.80
C HIS A 144 -15.10 14.34 -11.91
N GLU A 145 -14.25 15.32 -12.20
CA GLU A 145 -13.17 15.18 -13.18
C GLU A 145 -12.22 14.03 -12.80
N TYR A 146 -11.78 13.97 -11.54
CA TYR A 146 -10.89 12.92 -11.04
C TYR A 146 -11.48 11.50 -11.23
N PHE A 147 -12.79 11.33 -11.02
CA PHE A 147 -13.47 10.04 -11.22
C PHE A 147 -14.00 9.83 -12.65
N GLY A 148 -13.79 10.78 -13.57
CA GLY A 148 -14.32 10.72 -14.93
C GLY A 148 -15.86 10.77 -15.00
N LEU A 149 -16.49 11.42 -14.02
CA LEU A 149 -17.95 11.56 -13.92
C LEU A 149 -18.41 12.85 -14.61
N PRO A 150 -19.57 12.85 -15.27
CA PRO A 150 -20.12 14.08 -15.84
C PRO A 150 -20.42 15.07 -14.72
N TYR A 151 -20.05 16.34 -14.92
CA TYR A 151 -20.37 17.43 -13.99
C TYR A 151 -21.19 18.49 -14.73
N PRO A 152 -22.48 18.68 -14.40
CA PRO A 152 -23.27 19.74 -15.01
C PRO A 152 -22.69 21.08 -14.56
N THR A 153 -22.23 21.87 -15.53
CA THR A 153 -21.92 23.28 -15.34
C THR A 153 -23.26 24.02 -15.15
N PRO A 154 -23.33 25.01 -14.22
CA PRO A 154 -24.54 25.79 -14.02
C PRO A 154 -24.98 26.54 -15.29
#